data_AF-A0A1X0RRS7-F1
#
_entry.id   AF-A0A1X0RRS7-F1
#
_cell.length_a   1.000
_cell.length_b   1.000
_cell.length_c   1.000
_cell.angle_alpha   90.00
_cell.angle_beta   90.00
_cell.angle_gamma   90.00
#
_symmetry.space_group_name_H-M   'P 1'
#
loop_
_entity.id
_entity.type
_entity.pdbx_description
1 polymer ?
#
loop_
_entity_poly.entity_id
_entity_poly.type
_entity_poly.pdbx_seq_one_letter_code
_entity_poly.pdbx_strand_id
1 'polypeptide(L)'
;MGKLIKKGTKGNAANFITRQQALNKLQISLADFRRLCILKGIYPREPKNKKKANKGSTAPATFYYVKDIKYLLHEPLLAKFREHKAFTKKLNKVLHKGEFAAAKSLEENNKPIYSLDHIVKERYPTFIDALRDLDDALSMLFLFAMLPADDKIKADVVSDCRQLIAEFQGYVMRSKSLRKVFFSIKGIYYQAEIKGQTITWIVPYQFSQNIPTDVDFRVMMTFLEFYRTLVGFVNFRLYTELNMTYPPKIDETGGFNLDENMPKGNVRKEQEEEDEGETLDEFKSVADNDEKDDMLTKIQAASNEAAELQNLFEGQKFFLSRETPRYALEFMIRSCGGQVSWDPSVGVNPPFAESDETINYQITDRPSVRNRVLSRKYVQPQWVADCINARKILKPSLYEPGAELPAHLSPFVEARAGDYVPKAGIESEEEEEEEEEEEKKPKKRTADEIEEEEAKEMATVMMTNKQRKLYNKMQHGIQQKAEEAAKLKEKKKALKKAKKTSSN
;
A
#
# COMPACT_ATOMS: atom_id res chain seq x y z
N MET A 1 22.64 14.74 -53.57
CA MET A 1 21.42 14.09 -53.06
C MET A 1 21.81 12.88 -52.21
N GLY A 2 21.21 12.69 -51.03
CA GLY A 2 21.52 11.54 -50.16
C GLY A 2 21.07 10.21 -50.75
N LYS A 3 21.79 9.11 -50.47
CA LYS A 3 21.45 7.75 -50.92
C LYS A 3 20.02 7.37 -50.50
N LEU A 4 19.26 6.74 -51.42
CA LEU A 4 17.92 6.19 -51.16
C LEU A 4 17.94 5.28 -49.91
N ILE A 5 17.12 5.63 -48.93
CA ILE A 5 17.05 4.94 -47.64
C ILE A 5 16.15 3.70 -47.79
N LYS A 6 16.67 2.52 -47.45
CA LYS A 6 15.90 1.26 -47.48
C LYS A 6 14.65 1.36 -46.60
N LYS A 7 13.51 0.86 -47.08
CA LYS A 7 12.25 0.84 -46.33
C LYS A 7 12.43 0.07 -45.01
N GLY A 8 11.98 0.67 -43.91
CA GLY A 8 12.03 0.06 -42.58
C GLY A 8 13.31 0.33 -41.77
N THR A 9 14.31 1.06 -42.30
CA THR A 9 15.53 1.40 -41.56
C THR A 9 15.42 2.67 -40.71
N LYS A 10 14.35 3.47 -40.89
CA LYS A 10 14.08 4.68 -40.10
C LYS A 10 12.62 4.71 -39.60
N GLY A 11 12.40 5.44 -38.50
CA GLY A 11 11.09 5.65 -37.89
C GLY A 11 10.63 4.46 -37.04
N ASN A 12 9.30 4.26 -36.94
CA ASN A 12 8.72 3.23 -36.06
C ASN A 12 9.23 1.80 -36.33
N ALA A 13 9.63 1.48 -37.57
CA ALA A 13 10.21 0.18 -37.90
C ALA A 13 11.59 -0.06 -37.26
N ALA A 14 12.34 1.00 -36.98
CA ALA A 14 13.67 0.94 -36.36
C ALA A 14 13.61 1.14 -34.84
N ASN A 15 12.60 1.85 -34.34
CA ASN A 15 12.47 2.15 -32.91
C ASN A 15 11.89 0.97 -32.10
N PHE A 16 11.08 0.12 -32.74
CA PHE A 16 10.38 -0.97 -32.09
C PHE A 16 10.89 -2.33 -32.56
N ILE A 17 10.92 -3.29 -31.63
CA ILE A 17 11.28 -4.68 -31.88
C ILE A 17 10.16 -5.58 -31.33
N THR A 18 9.82 -6.65 -32.05
CA THR A 18 8.80 -7.60 -31.57
C THR A 18 9.38 -8.48 -30.46
N ARG A 19 8.51 -9.00 -29.58
CA ARG A 19 8.93 -9.95 -28.52
C ARG A 19 9.79 -11.09 -29.06
N GLN A 20 9.41 -11.70 -30.18
CA GLN A 20 10.15 -12.82 -30.77
C GLN A 20 11.55 -12.40 -31.23
N GLN A 21 11.68 -11.23 -31.85
CA GLN A 21 12.97 -10.68 -32.26
C GLN A 21 13.85 -10.33 -31.05
N ALA A 22 13.26 -9.81 -29.96
CA ALA A 22 13.97 -9.53 -28.72
C ALA A 22 14.53 -10.82 -28.08
N LEU A 23 13.73 -11.89 -28.02
CA LEU A 23 14.16 -13.20 -27.52
C LEU A 23 15.33 -13.76 -28.33
N ASN A 24 15.24 -13.74 -29.65
CA ASN A 24 16.30 -14.23 -30.53
C ASN A 24 17.59 -13.42 -30.36
N LYS A 25 17.47 -12.12 -30.11
CA LYS A 25 18.62 -11.23 -29.91
C LYS A 25 19.30 -11.43 -28.56
N LEU A 26 18.53 -11.64 -27.49
CA LEU A 26 19.05 -11.85 -26.13
C LEU A 26 19.49 -13.31 -25.87
N GLN A 27 19.01 -14.26 -26.70
CA GLN A 27 19.28 -15.69 -26.61
C GLN A 27 18.86 -16.31 -25.27
N ILE A 28 17.70 -15.89 -24.75
CA ILE A 28 17.13 -16.37 -23.49
C ILE A 28 15.73 -16.94 -23.70
N SER A 29 15.24 -17.72 -22.72
CA SER A 29 13.89 -18.27 -22.78
C SER A 29 12.83 -17.18 -22.60
N LEU A 30 11.58 -17.45 -22.97
CA LEU A 30 10.47 -16.51 -22.77
C LEU A 30 10.27 -16.18 -21.28
N ALA A 31 10.45 -17.17 -20.39
CA ALA A 31 10.27 -16.98 -18.97
C ALA A 31 11.37 -16.10 -18.37
N ASP A 32 12.63 -16.34 -18.73
CA ASP A 32 13.76 -15.53 -18.26
C ASP A 32 13.69 -14.11 -18.82
N PHE A 33 13.20 -13.96 -20.07
CA PHE A 33 12.95 -12.65 -20.66
C PHE A 33 11.88 -11.88 -19.90
N ARG A 34 10.76 -12.51 -19.54
CA ARG A 34 9.71 -11.89 -18.72
C ARG A 34 10.28 -11.45 -17.37
N ARG A 35 11.01 -12.33 -16.68
CA ARG A 35 11.68 -12.02 -15.42
C ARG A 35 12.62 -10.83 -15.55
N LEU A 36 13.50 -10.83 -16.56
CA LEU A 36 14.45 -9.74 -16.79
C LEU A 36 13.73 -8.41 -17.07
N CYS A 37 12.63 -8.44 -17.84
CA CYS A 37 11.83 -7.26 -18.10
C CYS A 37 11.19 -6.71 -16.83
N ILE A 38 10.72 -7.57 -15.93
CA ILE A 38 10.11 -7.18 -14.65
C ILE A 38 11.16 -6.53 -13.74
N LEU A 39 12.30 -7.20 -13.55
CA LEU A 39 13.39 -6.69 -12.70
C LEU A 39 13.89 -5.32 -13.17
N LYS A 40 14.04 -5.12 -14.49
CA LYS A 40 14.49 -3.84 -15.07
C LYS A 40 13.38 -2.83 -15.33
N GLY A 41 12.11 -3.15 -15.09
CA GLY A 41 11.00 -2.24 -15.36
C GLY A 41 10.81 -1.92 -16.86
N ILE A 42 11.04 -2.90 -17.74
CA ILE A 42 10.84 -2.75 -19.19
C ILE A 42 9.45 -3.24 -19.58
N TYR A 43 8.61 -2.31 -19.99
CA TYR A 43 7.22 -2.56 -20.33
C TYR A 43 7.00 -2.68 -21.84
N PRO A 44 6.04 -3.50 -22.28
CA PRO A 44 5.60 -3.51 -23.67
C PRO A 44 5.02 -2.15 -24.07
N ARG A 45 5.18 -1.79 -25.34
CA ARG A 45 4.79 -0.48 -25.88
C ARG A 45 3.94 -0.65 -27.13
N GLU A 46 2.95 0.23 -27.29
CA GLU A 46 2.15 0.30 -28.50
C GLU A 46 2.70 1.35 -29.48
N PRO A 47 3.15 0.96 -30.69
CA PRO A 47 3.60 1.91 -31.69
C PRO A 47 2.41 2.66 -32.29
N LYS A 48 2.54 3.99 -32.46
CA LYS A 48 1.51 4.84 -33.10
C LYS A 48 1.04 4.30 -34.45
N ASN A 49 1.94 3.73 -35.24
CA ASN A 49 1.63 3.09 -36.53
C ASN A 49 2.04 1.61 -36.52
N LYS A 50 1.11 0.72 -36.13
CA LYS A 50 1.32 -0.74 -36.02
C LYS A 50 1.80 -1.36 -37.34
N LYS A 51 1.20 -0.98 -38.48
CA LYS A 51 1.61 -1.44 -39.82
C LYS A 51 3.08 -1.12 -40.14
N LYS A 52 3.56 0.08 -39.79
CA LYS A 52 4.96 0.48 -40.07
C LYS A 52 5.94 -0.25 -39.15
N ALA A 53 5.59 -0.44 -37.88
CA ALA A 53 6.41 -1.17 -36.92
C ALA A 53 6.51 -2.67 -37.25
N ASN A 54 5.40 -3.28 -37.70
CA ASN A 54 5.33 -4.71 -38.01
C ASN A 54 5.62 -5.04 -39.49
N LYS A 55 6.44 -4.21 -40.16
CA LYS A 55 6.86 -4.41 -41.56
C LYS A 55 5.70 -4.66 -42.55
N GLY A 56 4.54 -4.05 -42.32
CA GLY A 56 3.34 -4.16 -43.15
C GLY A 56 2.21 -5.01 -42.54
N SER A 57 2.49 -5.82 -41.52
CA SER A 57 1.48 -6.68 -40.88
C SER A 57 0.59 -5.93 -39.88
N THR A 58 -0.68 -6.31 -39.80
CA THR A 58 -1.65 -5.84 -38.79
C THR A 58 -1.86 -6.83 -37.66
N ALA A 59 -1.12 -7.95 -37.65
CA ALA A 59 -1.26 -8.97 -36.61
C ALA A 59 -0.98 -8.39 -35.20
N PRO A 60 -1.72 -8.86 -34.17
CA PRO A 60 -1.48 -8.45 -32.80
C PRO A 60 -0.10 -8.93 -32.36
N ALA A 61 0.76 -7.99 -32.02
CA ALA A 61 2.12 -8.28 -31.59
C ALA A 61 2.51 -7.36 -30.43
N THR A 62 3.27 -7.91 -29.49
CA THR A 62 3.88 -7.14 -28.40
C THR A 62 5.18 -6.52 -28.88
N PHE A 63 5.30 -5.20 -28.77
CA PHE A 63 6.51 -4.47 -29.14
C PHE A 63 7.24 -3.94 -27.91
N TYR A 64 8.56 -3.83 -28.02
CA TYR A 64 9.45 -3.19 -27.06
C TYR A 64 10.28 -2.15 -27.79
N TYR A 65 10.86 -1.19 -27.08
CA TYR A 65 11.83 -0.30 -27.72
C TYR A 65 13.15 -1.02 -27.96
N VAL A 66 13.76 -0.76 -29.11
CA VAL A 66 15.09 -1.30 -29.45
C VAL A 66 16.16 -0.84 -28.47
N LYS A 67 16.05 0.41 -27.97
CA LYS A 67 16.99 0.96 -26.97
C LYS A 67 16.94 0.16 -25.65
N ASP A 68 15.75 -0.22 -25.19
CA ASP A 68 15.56 -0.94 -23.93
C ASP A 68 16.15 -2.36 -24.05
N ILE A 69 15.93 -3.04 -25.18
CA ILE A 69 16.53 -4.35 -25.45
C ILE A 69 18.06 -4.28 -25.61
N LYS A 70 18.59 -3.18 -26.18
CA LYS A 70 20.04 -2.96 -26.25
C LYS A 70 20.63 -2.78 -24.86
N TYR A 71 19.93 -2.05 -23.99
CA TYR A 71 20.32 -1.87 -22.61
C TYR A 71 20.32 -3.20 -21.83
N LEU A 72 19.30 -4.06 -22.01
CA LEU A 72 19.27 -5.43 -21.45
C LEU A 72 20.44 -6.32 -21.89
N LEU A 73 21.04 -6.07 -23.05
CA LEU A 73 22.13 -6.89 -23.56
C LEU A 73 23.42 -6.73 -22.73
N HIS A 74 23.57 -5.60 -22.05
CA HIS A 74 24.72 -5.30 -21.20
C HIS A 74 24.44 -5.58 -19.72
N GLU A 75 23.30 -6.18 -19.39
CA GLU A 75 22.90 -6.43 -18.01
C GLU A 75 23.62 -7.67 -17.41
N PRO A 76 24.29 -7.55 -16.24
CA PRO A 76 24.99 -8.67 -15.61
C PRO A 76 24.11 -9.88 -15.28
N LEU A 77 22.82 -9.68 -14.95
CA LEU A 77 21.90 -10.79 -14.69
C LEU A 77 21.74 -11.73 -15.89
N LEU A 78 21.94 -11.23 -17.12
CA LEU A 78 21.86 -12.05 -18.32
C LEU A 78 22.91 -13.17 -18.30
N ALA A 79 24.13 -12.87 -17.83
CA ALA A 79 25.20 -13.86 -17.67
C ALA A 79 24.81 -14.89 -16.61
N LYS A 80 24.25 -14.45 -15.47
CA LYS A 80 23.78 -15.33 -14.39
C LYS A 80 22.67 -16.27 -14.83
N PHE A 81 21.73 -15.82 -15.66
CA PHE A 81 20.70 -16.70 -16.22
C PHE A 81 21.28 -17.76 -17.17
N ARG A 82 22.33 -17.42 -17.92
CA ARG A 82 23.04 -18.38 -18.77
C ARG A 82 23.82 -19.41 -17.93
N GLU A 83 24.47 -18.96 -16.86
CA GLU A 83 25.11 -19.84 -15.87
C GLU A 83 24.10 -20.78 -15.23
N HIS A 84 22.95 -20.26 -14.80
CA HIS A 84 21.87 -21.07 -14.22
C HIS A 84 21.34 -22.11 -15.21
N LYS A 85 21.17 -21.74 -16.49
CA LYS A 85 20.76 -22.71 -17.53
C LYS A 85 21.80 -23.80 -17.75
N ALA A 86 23.08 -23.45 -17.75
CA ALA A 86 24.17 -24.43 -17.84
C ALA A 86 24.21 -25.34 -16.61
N PHE A 87 23.99 -24.78 -15.41
CA PHE A 87 23.86 -25.50 -14.15
C PHE A 87 22.68 -26.49 -14.19
N THR A 88 21.48 -26.06 -14.58
CA THR A 88 20.30 -26.95 -14.70
C THR A 88 20.57 -28.11 -15.66
N LYS A 89 21.27 -27.86 -16.79
CA LYS A 89 21.66 -28.93 -17.72
C LYS A 89 22.63 -29.93 -17.09
N LYS A 90 23.60 -29.46 -16.29
CA LYS A 90 24.52 -30.33 -15.54
C LYS A 90 23.79 -31.13 -14.48
N LEU A 91 22.92 -30.48 -13.70
CA LEU A 91 22.11 -31.13 -12.66
C LEU A 91 21.22 -32.22 -13.25
N ASN A 92 20.48 -31.93 -14.32
CA ASN A 92 19.65 -32.94 -15.00
C ASN A 92 20.50 -34.11 -15.53
N LYS A 93 21.71 -33.84 -16.06
CA LYS A 93 22.61 -34.90 -16.52
C LYS A 93 23.03 -35.85 -15.39
N VAL A 94 23.35 -35.31 -14.20
CA VAL A 94 23.72 -36.10 -13.02
C VAL A 94 22.51 -36.84 -12.46
N LEU A 95 21.35 -36.18 -12.41
CA LEU A 95 20.09 -36.78 -11.97
C LEU A 95 19.69 -37.97 -12.86
N HIS A 96 19.79 -37.83 -14.18
CA HIS A 96 19.50 -38.91 -15.13
C HIS A 96 20.47 -40.09 -15.05
N LYS A 97 21.68 -39.87 -14.52
CA LYS A 97 22.64 -40.96 -14.25
C LYS A 97 22.34 -41.71 -12.94
N GLY A 98 21.41 -41.22 -12.12
CA GLY A 98 21.07 -41.82 -10.82
C GLY A 98 22.05 -41.48 -9.69
N GLU A 99 22.98 -40.54 -9.90
CA GLU A 99 23.97 -40.13 -8.88
C GLU A 99 23.39 -39.05 -7.94
N PHE A 100 22.49 -39.45 -7.03
CA PHE A 100 21.76 -38.51 -6.17
C PHE A 100 22.66 -37.71 -5.21
N ALA A 101 23.72 -38.31 -4.68
CA ALA A 101 24.67 -37.64 -3.80
C ALA A 101 25.45 -36.52 -4.53
N ALA A 102 25.90 -36.80 -5.75
CA ALA A 102 26.57 -35.82 -6.59
C ALA A 102 25.61 -34.70 -7.03
N ALA A 103 24.35 -35.03 -7.30
CA ALA A 103 23.32 -34.03 -7.62
C ALA A 103 23.07 -33.07 -6.45
N LYS A 104 22.95 -33.60 -5.22
CA LYS A 104 22.78 -32.79 -4.01
C LYS A 104 23.98 -31.89 -3.73
N SER A 105 25.20 -32.44 -3.82
CA SER A 105 26.43 -31.67 -3.66
C SER A 105 26.56 -30.57 -4.74
N LEU A 106 26.13 -30.85 -5.97
CA LEU A 106 26.11 -29.87 -7.04
C LEU A 106 25.11 -28.74 -6.74
N GLU A 107 23.93 -29.07 -6.21
CA GLU A 107 22.90 -28.09 -5.85
C GLU A 107 23.31 -27.17 -4.70
N GLU A 108 23.99 -27.69 -3.69
CA GLU A 108 24.43 -26.89 -2.54
C GLU A 108 25.63 -26.00 -2.87
N ASN A 109 26.63 -26.53 -3.59
CA ASN A 109 27.90 -25.82 -3.81
C ASN A 109 27.94 -24.95 -5.07
N ASN A 110 27.28 -25.39 -6.15
CA ASN A 110 27.47 -24.81 -7.49
C ASN A 110 26.23 -24.10 -8.03
N LYS A 111 25.17 -23.94 -7.23
CA LYS A 111 23.97 -23.20 -7.63
C LYS A 111 24.29 -21.71 -7.76
N PRO A 112 24.15 -21.13 -8.96
CA PRO A 112 24.46 -19.72 -9.16
C PRO A 112 23.38 -18.85 -8.51
N ILE A 113 23.79 -18.09 -7.51
CA ILE A 113 22.98 -17.06 -6.86
C ILE A 113 23.30 -15.72 -7.53
N TYR A 114 22.28 -14.91 -7.77
CA TYR A 114 22.45 -13.52 -8.20
C TYR A 114 21.82 -12.60 -7.17
N SER A 115 22.33 -11.37 -7.11
CA SER A 115 21.77 -10.29 -6.30
C SER A 115 21.04 -9.29 -7.20
N LEU A 116 20.06 -8.58 -6.63
CA LEU A 116 19.30 -7.51 -7.28
C LEU A 116 19.75 -6.11 -6.81
N ASP A 117 20.76 -6.01 -5.95
CA ASP A 117 21.17 -4.77 -5.29
C ASP A 117 21.53 -3.66 -6.28
N HIS A 118 22.25 -4.01 -7.34
CA HIS A 118 22.63 -3.04 -8.38
C HIS A 118 21.42 -2.55 -9.17
N ILE A 119 20.39 -3.38 -9.35
CA ILE A 119 19.15 -3.01 -10.02
C ILE A 119 18.34 -2.05 -9.18
N VAL A 120 18.21 -2.32 -7.88
CA VAL A 120 17.50 -1.43 -6.96
C VAL A 120 18.16 -0.05 -6.95
N LYS A 121 19.50 0.00 -6.80
CA LYS A 121 20.27 1.27 -6.80
C LYS A 121 20.20 2.03 -8.12
N GLU A 122 20.17 1.32 -9.24
CA GLU A 122 20.06 1.97 -10.55
C GLU A 122 18.65 2.50 -10.82
N ARG A 123 17.62 1.76 -10.39
CA ARG A 123 16.21 2.15 -10.57
C ARG A 123 15.80 3.27 -9.62
N TYR A 124 16.37 3.28 -8.41
CA TYR A 124 16.12 4.28 -7.38
C TYR A 124 17.44 4.93 -6.94
N PRO A 125 17.93 5.95 -7.70
CA PRO A 125 19.18 6.62 -7.37
C PRO A 125 19.12 7.37 -6.04
N THR A 126 17.92 7.84 -5.65
CA THR A 126 17.69 8.52 -4.38
C THR A 126 16.76 7.71 -3.49
N PHE A 127 16.91 7.89 -2.18
CA PHE A 127 16.05 7.23 -1.19
C PHE A 127 14.58 7.66 -1.31
N ILE A 128 14.33 8.92 -1.65
CA ILE A 128 12.97 9.46 -1.83
C ILE A 128 12.29 8.79 -3.02
N ASP A 129 13.02 8.49 -4.10
CA ASP A 129 12.46 7.77 -5.25
C ASP A 129 12.06 6.33 -4.87
N ALA A 130 12.81 5.68 -3.97
CA ALA A 130 12.43 4.37 -3.45
C ALA A 130 11.16 4.42 -2.58
N LEU A 131 11.03 5.45 -1.72
CA LEU A 131 9.83 5.65 -0.89
C LEU A 131 8.56 5.88 -1.72
N ARG A 132 8.66 6.56 -2.87
CA ARG A 132 7.52 6.85 -3.75
C ARG A 132 6.91 5.62 -4.43
N ASP A 133 7.70 4.59 -4.65
CA ASP A 133 7.28 3.33 -5.27
C ASP A 133 7.01 2.24 -4.21
N LEU A 134 7.03 2.59 -2.91
CA LEU A 134 6.91 1.63 -1.81
C LEU A 134 5.47 1.09 -1.64
N ASP A 135 4.45 1.85 -2.03
CA ASP A 135 3.02 1.52 -1.91
C ASP A 135 2.67 0.14 -2.49
N ASP A 136 3.06 -0.11 -3.74
CA ASP A 136 2.83 -1.36 -4.45
C ASP A 136 3.63 -2.52 -3.83
N ALA A 137 4.85 -2.22 -3.38
CA ALA A 137 5.74 -3.21 -2.78
C ALA A 137 5.19 -3.74 -1.45
N LEU A 138 4.74 -2.83 -0.57
CA LEU A 138 4.12 -3.18 0.71
C LEU A 138 2.83 -3.96 0.50
N SER A 139 1.94 -3.47 -0.36
CA SER A 139 0.65 -4.12 -0.62
C SER A 139 0.82 -5.56 -1.11
N MET A 140 1.81 -5.82 -1.97
CA MET A 140 2.14 -7.18 -2.40
C MET A 140 2.76 -8.04 -1.29
N LEU A 141 3.67 -7.49 -0.48
CA LEU A 141 4.23 -8.23 0.65
C LEU A 141 3.13 -8.67 1.62
N PHE A 142 2.22 -7.75 1.99
CA PHE A 142 1.08 -8.05 2.86
C PHE A 142 0.16 -9.11 2.27
N LEU A 143 -0.09 -9.10 0.96
CA LEU A 143 -0.83 -10.16 0.30
C LEU A 143 -0.15 -11.52 0.45
N PHE A 144 1.14 -11.62 0.11
CA PHE A 144 1.88 -12.89 0.17
C PHE A 144 2.10 -13.40 1.59
N ALA A 145 2.17 -12.52 2.59
CA ALA A 145 2.28 -12.91 3.99
C ALA A 145 1.03 -13.59 4.56
N MET A 146 -0.14 -13.29 3.97
CA MET A 146 -1.45 -13.85 4.35
C MET A 146 -1.81 -15.10 3.55
N LEU A 147 -1.19 -15.32 2.39
CA LEU A 147 -1.44 -16.50 1.58
C LEU A 147 -0.88 -17.76 2.25
N PRO A 148 -1.59 -18.91 2.21
CA PRO A 148 -1.05 -20.17 2.68
C PRO A 148 0.10 -20.64 1.79
N ALA A 149 1.06 -21.34 2.38
CA ALA A 149 2.13 -21.98 1.63
C ALA A 149 1.55 -23.12 0.76
N ASP A 150 1.99 -23.18 -0.49
CA ASP A 150 1.55 -24.15 -1.51
C ASP A 150 2.76 -24.54 -2.37
N ASP A 151 2.62 -25.52 -3.27
CA ASP A 151 3.71 -25.94 -4.18
C ASP A 151 4.26 -24.76 -5.02
N LYS A 152 3.39 -23.80 -5.35
CA LYS A 152 3.76 -22.56 -6.06
C LYS A 152 4.40 -21.50 -5.16
N ILE A 153 4.01 -21.45 -3.88
CA ILE A 153 4.42 -20.41 -2.92
C ILE A 153 5.15 -21.09 -1.76
N LYS A 154 6.48 -20.99 -1.79
CA LYS A 154 7.33 -21.59 -0.77
C LYS A 154 7.12 -20.93 0.60
N ALA A 155 7.13 -21.74 1.65
CA ALA A 155 7.02 -21.28 3.04
C ALA A 155 8.10 -20.25 3.39
N ASP A 156 9.35 -20.44 2.93
CA ASP A 156 10.45 -19.50 3.14
C ASP A 156 10.09 -18.08 2.67
N VAL A 157 9.44 -17.98 1.50
CA VAL A 157 9.07 -16.69 0.92
C VAL A 157 8.00 -16.00 1.75
N VAL A 158 7.04 -16.75 2.29
CA VAL A 158 6.00 -16.22 3.18
C VAL A 158 6.61 -15.72 4.49
N SER A 159 7.53 -16.49 5.08
CA SER A 159 8.26 -16.11 6.29
C SER A 159 9.06 -14.82 6.10
N ASP A 160 9.81 -14.73 4.99
CA ASP A 160 10.58 -13.54 4.64
C ASP A 160 9.68 -12.30 4.48
N CYS A 161 8.49 -12.47 3.89
CA CYS A 161 7.52 -11.37 3.75
C CYS A 161 7.00 -10.93 5.12
N ARG A 162 6.65 -11.86 6.01
CA ARG A 162 6.20 -11.55 7.38
C ARG A 162 7.26 -10.80 8.17
N GLN A 163 8.52 -11.20 8.04
CA GLN A 163 9.63 -10.50 8.69
C GLN A 163 9.77 -9.05 8.19
N LEU A 164 9.83 -8.85 6.86
CA LEU A 164 9.97 -7.51 6.27
C LEU A 164 8.79 -6.58 6.62
N ILE A 165 7.58 -7.14 6.69
CA ILE A 165 6.37 -6.43 7.14
C ILE A 165 6.48 -6.02 8.60
N ALA A 166 6.87 -6.94 9.48
CA ALA A 166 7.00 -6.67 10.90
C ALA A 166 8.07 -5.60 11.17
N GLU A 167 9.19 -5.64 10.43
CA GLU A 167 10.21 -4.59 10.45
C GLU A 167 9.64 -3.22 10.00
N PHE A 168 8.88 -3.19 8.90
CA PHE A 168 8.31 -1.94 8.40
C PHE A 168 7.25 -1.37 9.37
N GLN A 169 6.34 -2.21 9.87
CA GLN A 169 5.34 -1.79 10.86
C GLN A 169 5.98 -1.39 12.18
N GLY A 170 7.05 -2.09 12.60
CA GLY A 170 7.89 -1.73 13.74
C GLY A 170 8.45 -0.33 13.62
N TYR A 171 9.01 0.00 12.45
CA TYR A 171 9.46 1.36 12.14
C TYR A 171 8.32 2.38 12.23
N VAL A 172 7.16 2.11 11.62
CA VAL A 172 6.01 3.05 11.64
C VAL A 172 5.50 3.30 13.05
N MET A 173 5.43 2.26 13.90
CA MET A 173 5.05 2.38 15.30
C MET A 173 6.05 3.21 16.09
N ARG A 174 7.36 2.97 15.89
CA ARG A 174 8.42 3.69 16.64
C ARG A 174 8.56 5.14 16.21
N SER A 175 8.46 5.40 14.91
CA SER A 175 8.50 6.75 14.33
C SER A 175 7.18 7.51 14.49
N LYS A 176 6.11 6.84 14.93
CA LYS A 176 4.75 7.39 15.07
C LYS A 176 4.33 8.16 13.81
N SER A 177 4.52 7.54 12.65
CA SER A 177 4.35 8.16 11.33
C SER A 177 3.00 7.88 10.66
N LEU A 178 2.12 7.11 11.30
CA LEU A 178 0.76 6.85 10.82
C LEU A 178 -0.06 8.14 10.78
N ARG A 179 -0.88 8.32 9.73
CA ARG A 179 -1.67 9.54 9.49
C ARG A 179 -3.15 9.28 9.24
N LYS A 180 -3.47 8.29 8.40
CA LYS A 180 -4.85 7.97 8.03
C LYS A 180 -5.07 6.47 8.02
N VAL A 181 -6.27 6.04 8.38
CA VAL A 181 -6.70 4.65 8.39
C VAL A 181 -8.09 4.54 7.79
N PHE A 182 -8.36 3.52 6.98
CA PHE A 182 -9.69 3.29 6.43
C PHE A 182 -10.01 1.80 6.34
N PHE A 183 -11.14 1.40 6.91
CA PHE A 183 -11.70 0.07 6.75
C PHE A 183 -12.55 0.02 5.48
N SER A 184 -12.08 -0.70 4.47
CA SER A 184 -12.83 -0.97 3.25
C SER A 184 -13.27 -2.43 3.20
N ILE A 185 -14.15 -2.78 2.28
CA ILE A 185 -14.54 -4.17 2.01
C ILE A 185 -13.31 -5.02 1.58
N LYS A 186 -12.35 -4.41 0.87
CA LYS A 186 -11.17 -5.13 0.33
C LYS A 186 -10.10 -5.43 1.38
N GLY A 187 -10.08 -4.65 2.45
CA GLY A 187 -9.02 -4.67 3.45
C GLY A 187 -8.89 -3.32 4.14
N ILE A 188 -7.81 -3.17 4.88
CA ILE A 188 -7.52 -1.99 5.69
C ILE A 188 -6.47 -1.17 4.97
N TYR A 189 -6.78 0.07 4.67
CA TYR A 189 -5.83 1.01 4.09
C TYR A 189 -5.17 1.81 5.21
N TYR A 190 -3.84 1.86 5.16
CA TYR A 190 -3.02 2.68 6.02
C TYR A 190 -2.30 3.71 5.19
N GLN A 191 -2.14 4.91 5.75
CA GLN A 191 -1.24 5.91 5.20
C GLN A 191 -0.30 6.41 6.29
N ALA A 192 1.00 6.36 5.99
CA ALA A 192 2.04 6.93 6.81
C ALA A 192 2.81 8.01 6.03
N GLU A 193 3.33 8.98 6.77
CA GLU A 193 4.16 10.03 6.21
C GLU A 193 5.61 9.82 6.64
N ILE A 194 6.48 9.48 5.68
CA ILE A 194 7.89 9.21 5.92
C ILE A 194 8.70 10.19 5.06
N LYS A 195 9.47 11.07 5.71
CA LYS A 195 10.28 12.12 5.05
C LYS A 195 9.50 12.98 4.04
N GLY A 196 8.28 13.36 4.39
CA GLY A 196 7.40 14.16 3.52
C GLY A 196 6.92 13.42 2.27
N GLN A 197 7.08 12.09 2.19
CA GLN A 197 6.36 11.25 1.24
C GLN A 197 5.24 10.52 1.96
N THR A 198 4.02 10.65 1.44
CA THR A 198 2.86 9.89 1.91
C THR A 198 2.86 8.52 1.24
N ILE A 199 2.94 7.47 2.04
CA ILE A 199 2.96 6.08 1.61
C ILE A 199 1.62 5.47 1.98
N THR A 200 0.91 4.89 1.02
CA THR A 200 -0.42 4.30 1.22
C THR A 200 -0.42 2.86 0.75
N TRP A 201 -0.72 1.95 1.67
CA TRP A 201 -0.75 0.51 1.39
C TRP A 201 -2.02 -0.14 1.94
N ILE A 202 -2.37 -1.28 1.36
CA ILE A 202 -3.52 -2.09 1.79
C ILE A 202 -3.05 -3.35 2.51
N VAL A 203 -3.72 -3.66 3.61
CA VAL A 203 -3.57 -4.92 4.34
C VAL A 203 -4.86 -5.73 4.19
N PRO A 204 -4.82 -6.91 3.56
CA PRO A 204 -5.99 -7.77 3.46
C PRO A 204 -6.48 -8.23 4.84
N TYR A 205 -7.78 -8.47 4.98
CA TYR A 205 -8.32 -9.11 6.18
C TYR A 205 -7.78 -10.54 6.33
N GLN A 206 -7.62 -10.99 7.58
CA GLN A 206 -7.08 -12.30 7.94
C GLN A 206 -8.11 -13.41 7.76
N PHE A 207 -8.52 -13.63 6.50
CA PHE A 207 -9.39 -14.73 6.11
C PHE A 207 -8.61 -15.76 5.31
N SER A 208 -9.00 -17.03 5.41
CA SER A 208 -8.46 -18.07 4.55
C SER A 208 -8.95 -17.83 3.12
N GLN A 209 -8.07 -17.30 2.28
CA GLN A 209 -8.35 -17.06 0.87
C GLN A 209 -8.04 -18.30 0.04
N ASN A 210 -8.92 -18.59 -0.92
CA ASN A 210 -8.65 -19.62 -1.92
C ASN A 210 -7.75 -19.04 -3.01
N ILE A 211 -6.64 -19.73 -3.30
CA ILE A 211 -5.70 -19.32 -4.34
C ILE A 211 -6.35 -19.55 -5.72
N PRO A 212 -6.61 -18.49 -6.50
CA PRO A 212 -7.24 -18.64 -7.79
C PRO A 212 -6.26 -19.22 -8.83
N THR A 213 -6.76 -20.04 -9.75
CA THR A 213 -5.93 -20.80 -10.70
C THR A 213 -5.57 -20.04 -11.98
N ASP A 214 -6.26 -18.94 -12.26
CA ASP A 214 -6.08 -18.06 -13.43
C ASP A 214 -4.89 -17.10 -13.28
N VAL A 215 -4.39 -16.90 -12.05
CA VAL A 215 -3.28 -16.00 -11.76
C VAL A 215 -1.92 -16.67 -12.02
N ASP A 216 -1.06 -15.98 -12.77
CA ASP A 216 0.32 -16.41 -13.03
C ASP A 216 1.25 -16.02 -11.87
N PHE A 217 1.31 -16.88 -10.85
CA PHE A 217 2.20 -16.72 -9.70
C PHE A 217 3.68 -16.63 -10.08
N ARG A 218 4.11 -17.20 -11.22
CA ARG A 218 5.51 -17.10 -11.63
C ARG A 218 5.90 -15.66 -11.92
N VAL A 219 4.99 -14.88 -12.50
CA VAL A 219 5.20 -13.44 -12.72
C VAL A 219 5.19 -12.70 -11.39
N MET A 220 4.19 -12.96 -10.53
CA MET A 220 4.10 -12.29 -9.23
C MET A 220 5.31 -12.55 -8.34
N MET A 221 5.84 -13.78 -8.32
CA MET A 221 7.04 -14.13 -7.56
C MET A 221 8.28 -13.35 -8.02
N THR A 222 8.39 -13.02 -9.31
CA THR A 222 9.51 -12.18 -9.79
C THR A 222 9.39 -10.72 -9.36
N PHE A 223 8.17 -10.20 -9.22
CA PHE A 223 7.95 -8.90 -8.62
C PHE A 223 8.21 -8.94 -7.12
N LEU A 224 7.73 -9.97 -6.43
CA LEU A 224 7.93 -10.16 -5.00
C LEU A 224 9.42 -10.25 -4.64
N GLU A 225 10.21 -10.96 -5.44
CA GLU A 225 11.67 -11.03 -5.29
C GLU A 225 12.31 -9.63 -5.34
N PHE A 226 11.92 -8.80 -6.30
CA PHE A 226 12.39 -7.42 -6.39
C PHE A 226 11.92 -6.57 -5.20
N TYR A 227 10.64 -6.65 -4.85
CA TYR A 227 10.07 -5.88 -3.75
C TYR A 227 10.63 -6.26 -2.38
N ARG A 228 10.94 -7.54 -2.15
CA ARG A 228 11.66 -7.98 -0.95
C ARG A 228 13.01 -7.29 -0.82
N THR A 229 13.79 -7.23 -1.91
CA THR A 229 15.08 -6.53 -1.89
C THR A 229 14.91 -5.02 -1.71
N LEU A 230 13.92 -4.40 -2.35
CA LEU A 230 13.61 -2.98 -2.20
C LEU A 230 13.24 -2.62 -0.76
N VAL A 231 12.28 -3.34 -0.16
CA VAL A 231 11.83 -3.10 1.22
C VAL A 231 12.94 -3.38 2.22
N GLY A 232 13.76 -4.41 2.00
CA GLY A 232 14.96 -4.65 2.81
C GLY A 232 15.94 -3.46 2.81
N PHE A 233 16.24 -2.87 1.65
CA PHE A 233 17.08 -1.66 1.56
C PHE A 233 16.42 -0.46 2.24
N VAL A 234 15.10 -0.31 2.09
CA VAL A 234 14.36 0.78 2.71
C VAL A 234 14.38 0.65 4.23
N ASN A 235 14.01 -0.51 4.77
CA ASN A 235 14.05 -0.79 6.20
C ASN A 235 15.46 -0.57 6.77
N PHE A 236 16.50 -1.13 6.14
CA PHE A 236 17.88 -0.91 6.56
C PHE A 236 18.22 0.57 6.72
N ARG A 237 17.85 1.40 5.74
CA ARG A 237 18.11 2.84 5.77
C ARG A 237 17.28 3.55 6.85
N LEU A 238 16.00 3.20 6.98
CA LEU A 238 15.09 3.78 7.97
C LEU A 238 15.54 3.49 9.41
N TYR A 239 15.96 2.26 9.71
CA TYR A 239 16.48 1.87 11.02
C TYR A 239 17.83 2.50 11.32
N THR A 240 18.73 2.57 10.32
CA THR A 240 20.03 3.27 10.47
C THR A 240 19.83 4.74 10.83
N GLU A 241 18.81 5.39 10.26
CA GLU A 241 18.50 6.79 10.55
C GLU A 241 17.86 7.01 11.93
N LEU A 242 17.20 6.00 12.48
CA LEU A 242 16.77 5.98 13.89
C LEU A 242 17.91 5.57 14.85
N ASN A 243 19.15 5.43 14.36
CA ASN A 243 20.31 4.93 15.11
C ASN A 243 20.09 3.55 15.76
N MET A 244 19.30 2.69 15.11
CA MET A 244 19.03 1.32 15.54
C MET A 244 19.79 0.31 14.70
N THR A 245 20.11 -0.85 15.28
CA THR A 245 20.77 -1.93 14.55
C THR A 245 19.76 -2.64 13.65
N TYR A 246 20.14 -2.88 12.38
CA TYR A 246 19.35 -3.67 11.43
C TYR A 246 20.07 -4.99 11.11
N PRO A 247 19.35 -6.13 11.04
CA PRO A 247 17.93 -6.31 11.33
C PRO A 247 17.63 -6.16 12.84
N PRO A 248 16.48 -5.58 13.23
CA PRO A 248 16.11 -5.42 14.63
C PRO A 248 15.96 -6.80 15.29
N LYS A 249 16.37 -6.92 16.55
CA LYS A 249 16.06 -8.14 17.30
C LYS A 249 14.56 -8.22 17.56
N ILE A 250 14.02 -9.43 17.58
CA ILE A 250 12.58 -9.69 17.66
C ILE A 250 11.94 -9.03 18.91
N ASP A 251 12.69 -8.92 20.00
CA ASP A 251 12.26 -8.24 21.23
C ASP A 251 12.21 -6.71 21.10
N GLU A 252 13.04 -6.12 20.24
CA GLU A 252 13.14 -4.67 20.01
C GLU A 252 12.03 -4.14 19.07
N THR A 253 11.40 -5.01 18.28
CA THR A 253 10.22 -4.69 17.44
C THR A 253 8.94 -4.54 18.28
N GLY A 254 9.05 -4.66 19.61
CA GLY A 254 7.96 -4.44 20.53
C GLY A 254 6.86 -5.50 20.47
N GLY A 255 7.09 -6.68 19.91
CA GLY A 255 6.13 -7.79 19.97
C GLY A 255 5.01 -7.79 18.91
N PHE A 256 5.13 -7.00 17.84
CA PHE A 256 4.22 -7.14 16.69
C PHE A 256 4.64 -8.33 15.81
N ASN A 257 4.26 -9.54 16.23
CA ASN A 257 4.39 -10.75 15.42
C ASN A 257 3.02 -11.13 14.88
N LEU A 258 2.89 -11.35 13.56
CA LEU A 258 1.86 -12.26 13.06
C LEU A 258 2.26 -13.67 13.54
N ASP A 259 1.79 -14.09 14.71
CA ASP A 259 2.33 -15.25 15.44
C ASP A 259 2.42 -16.53 14.59
N GLU A 260 3.64 -17.05 14.43
CA GLU A 260 3.92 -18.47 14.21
C GLU A 260 4.76 -19.00 15.40
N ASN A 261 4.21 -20.01 16.07
CA ASN A 261 4.75 -20.68 17.26
C ASN A 261 6.27 -20.92 17.27
N MET A 262 7.01 -20.28 18.19
CA MET A 262 8.07 -20.94 18.98
C MET A 262 8.62 -20.03 20.11
N PRO A 263 8.76 -20.54 21.34
CA PRO A 263 9.27 -19.79 22.49
C PRO A 263 10.79 -19.92 22.66
N LYS A 264 11.40 -18.89 23.26
CA LYS A 264 12.64 -18.84 24.09
C LYS A 264 13.01 -17.35 24.21
N GLY A 265 13.34 -16.75 25.34
CA GLY A 265 13.60 -17.20 26.70
C GLY A 265 14.27 -16.02 27.43
N ASN A 266 13.85 -15.77 28.68
CA ASN A 266 14.29 -14.71 29.60
C ASN A 266 15.69 -14.11 29.40
N VAL A 267 15.80 -12.79 29.32
CA VAL A 267 16.86 -12.01 29.99
C VAL A 267 16.32 -10.67 30.54
N ARG A 268 16.88 -10.36 31.71
CA ARG A 268 16.75 -9.28 32.70
C ARG A 268 16.52 -7.85 32.21
N LYS A 269 15.76 -7.11 33.06
CA LYS A 269 15.65 -5.65 33.12
C LYS A 269 16.99 -5.01 33.49
N GLU A 270 17.39 -3.98 32.76
CA GLU A 270 18.32 -2.94 33.23
C GLU A 270 17.71 -1.55 32.99
N GLN A 271 18.14 -0.62 33.83
CA GLN A 271 17.48 0.60 34.25
C GLN A 271 17.67 1.77 33.27
N GLU A 272 16.71 2.70 33.32
CA GLU A 272 16.75 4.02 32.70
C GLU A 272 17.85 4.89 33.33
N GLU A 273 18.58 5.62 32.49
CA GLU A 273 19.28 6.85 32.90
C GLU A 273 18.69 8.03 32.12
N GLU A 274 18.31 9.05 32.87
CA GLU A 274 17.96 10.40 32.41
C GLU A 274 19.23 11.10 31.91
N ASP A 275 19.12 11.90 30.85
CA ASP A 275 20.08 12.98 30.62
C ASP A 275 19.35 14.24 30.14
N GLU A 276 19.55 15.31 30.90
CA GLU A 276 18.99 16.64 30.69
C GLU A 276 19.88 17.44 29.72
N GLY A 277 19.24 18.14 28.79
CA GLY A 277 19.56 19.52 28.43
C GLY A 277 20.82 19.81 27.60
N GLU A 278 20.62 20.14 26.32
CA GLU A 278 21.31 21.26 25.69
C GLU A 278 20.33 21.99 24.75
N THR A 279 19.90 23.18 25.16
CA THR A 279 19.17 24.13 24.33
C THR A 279 20.19 24.95 23.55
N LEU A 280 20.17 24.89 22.23
CA LEU A 280 21.05 25.68 21.37
C LEU A 280 20.26 26.44 20.29
N ASP A 281 20.28 27.76 20.50
CA ASP A 281 20.20 28.91 19.60
C ASP A 281 19.01 29.11 18.65
N GLU A 282 18.15 30.01 19.14
CA GLU A 282 17.19 30.86 18.46
C GLU A 282 17.85 31.71 17.35
N PHE A 283 17.64 31.33 16.08
CA PHE A 283 18.06 32.15 14.93
C PHE A 283 16.98 33.21 14.63
N LYS A 284 17.18 34.44 15.12
CA LYS A 284 16.41 35.62 14.67
C LYS A 284 16.78 35.98 13.23
N SER A 285 15.88 35.75 12.27
CA SER A 285 15.97 36.36 10.94
C SER A 285 15.10 37.60 10.87
N VAL A 286 15.75 38.77 10.86
CA VAL A 286 15.16 40.05 10.46
C VAL A 286 15.26 40.14 8.94
N ALA A 287 14.12 40.15 8.23
CA ALA A 287 13.93 40.85 6.95
C ALA A 287 12.53 40.60 6.38
N ASP A 288 11.81 41.70 6.15
CA ASP A 288 10.52 41.80 5.46
C ASP A 288 10.45 41.03 4.14
N ASN A 289 9.37 40.26 3.94
CA ASN A 289 8.66 40.06 2.66
C ASN A 289 7.44 39.14 2.86
N ASP A 290 6.25 39.72 2.75
CA ASP A 290 4.92 39.19 3.09
C ASP A 290 4.44 37.94 2.32
N GLU A 291 5.28 37.29 1.50
CA GLU A 291 4.90 36.09 0.73
C GLU A 291 5.51 34.77 1.27
N LYS A 292 6.47 34.82 2.21
CA LYS A 292 7.12 33.62 2.79
C LYS A 292 6.47 33.13 4.09
N ASP A 293 5.75 33.99 4.81
CA ASP A 293 5.10 33.64 6.08
C ASP A 293 4.02 32.58 5.90
N ASP A 294 3.32 32.59 4.77
CA ASP A 294 2.26 31.65 4.45
C ASP A 294 2.75 30.21 4.25
N MET A 295 4.03 30.00 3.91
CA MET A 295 4.62 28.67 3.74
C MET A 295 5.23 28.17 5.05
N LEU A 296 5.90 29.05 5.81
CA LEU A 296 6.46 28.73 7.13
C LEU A 296 5.36 28.41 8.15
N THR A 297 4.28 29.18 8.16
CA THR A 297 3.11 28.90 9.02
C THR A 297 2.44 27.57 8.67
N LYS A 298 2.32 27.23 7.37
CA LYS A 298 1.80 25.92 6.95
C LYS A 298 2.71 24.75 7.34
N ILE A 299 4.03 24.94 7.30
CA ILE A 299 5.00 23.93 7.77
C ILE A 299 4.92 23.78 9.28
N GLN A 300 4.81 24.89 10.03
CA GLN A 300 4.67 24.88 11.49
C GLN A 300 3.34 24.22 11.91
N ALA A 301 2.24 24.53 11.22
CA ALA A 301 0.93 23.91 11.44
C ALA A 301 0.96 22.41 11.16
N ALA A 302 1.51 21.99 10.01
CA ALA A 302 1.65 20.57 9.68
C ALA A 302 2.55 19.81 10.69
N SER A 303 3.57 20.49 11.23
CA SER A 303 4.44 19.92 12.26
C SER A 303 3.73 19.76 13.60
N ASN A 304 2.94 20.76 14.02
CA ASN A 304 2.14 20.68 15.24
C ASN A 304 1.02 19.63 15.11
N GLU A 305 0.34 19.59 13.97
CA GLU A 305 -0.68 18.59 13.64
C GLU A 305 -0.12 17.15 13.67
N ALA A 306 1.12 16.97 13.22
CA ALA A 306 1.80 15.69 13.29
C ALA A 306 2.09 15.30 14.75
N ALA A 307 2.48 16.25 15.61
CA ALA A 307 2.77 15.98 17.02
C ALA A 307 1.50 15.60 17.81
N GLU A 308 0.36 16.22 17.53
CA GLU A 308 -0.93 15.89 18.15
C GLU A 308 -1.34 14.43 17.88
N LEU A 309 -1.14 13.97 16.64
CA LEU A 309 -1.40 12.57 16.26
C LEU A 309 -0.48 11.56 16.94
N GLN A 310 0.79 11.93 17.12
CA GLN A 310 1.79 11.04 17.72
C GLN A 310 1.47 10.68 19.17
N ASN A 311 0.76 11.55 19.88
CA ASN A 311 0.44 11.41 21.29
C ASN A 311 -1.07 11.27 21.55
N LEU A 312 -1.86 11.00 20.51
CA LEU A 312 -3.33 10.93 20.58
C LEU A 312 -3.83 9.96 21.65
N PHE A 313 -3.17 8.81 21.81
CA PHE A 313 -3.53 7.80 22.81
C PHE A 313 -2.53 7.69 23.95
N GLU A 314 -1.69 8.71 24.16
CA GLU A 314 -0.72 8.71 25.25
C GLU A 314 -1.41 8.58 26.62
N GLY A 315 -0.91 7.68 27.45
CA GLY A 315 -1.48 7.37 28.77
C GLY A 315 -2.80 6.58 28.74
N GLN A 316 -3.36 6.26 27.56
CA GLN A 316 -4.59 5.47 27.45
C GLN A 316 -4.27 3.97 27.37
N LYS A 317 -5.02 3.17 28.14
CA LYS A 317 -4.94 1.70 28.11
C LYS A 317 -6.15 1.09 27.41
N PHE A 318 -5.86 0.27 26.40
CA PHE A 318 -6.82 -0.44 25.57
C PHE A 318 -6.80 -1.94 25.84
N PHE A 319 -7.97 -2.55 25.88
CA PHE A 319 -8.14 -4.00 25.91
C PHE A 319 -8.93 -4.47 24.68
N LEU A 320 -8.39 -5.43 23.95
CA LEU A 320 -8.97 -6.00 22.72
C LEU A 320 -9.68 -7.32 23.02
N SER A 321 -11.00 -7.37 22.78
CA SER A 321 -11.77 -8.60 22.88
C SER A 321 -11.46 -9.59 21.75
N ARG A 322 -11.79 -10.87 21.99
CA ARG A 322 -11.48 -11.99 21.09
C ARG A 322 -11.96 -11.83 19.65
N GLU A 323 -13.08 -11.16 19.43
CA GLU A 323 -13.67 -11.00 18.08
C GLU A 323 -12.95 -9.97 17.22
N THR A 324 -12.18 -9.08 17.84
CA THR A 324 -11.64 -7.90 17.14
C THR A 324 -10.36 -8.24 16.37
N PRO A 325 -10.07 -7.57 15.24
CA PRO A 325 -8.85 -7.81 14.47
C PRO A 325 -7.64 -7.29 15.22
N ARG A 326 -7.06 -8.12 16.10
CA ARG A 326 -5.97 -7.77 17.03
C ARG A 326 -4.84 -7.02 16.33
N TYR A 327 -4.24 -7.62 15.30
CA TYR A 327 -3.05 -7.07 14.66
C TYR A 327 -3.29 -5.69 14.00
N ALA A 328 -4.49 -5.46 13.47
CA ALA A 328 -4.83 -4.15 12.92
C ALA A 328 -4.93 -3.09 14.03
N LEU A 329 -5.69 -3.40 15.08
CA LEU A 329 -5.92 -2.47 16.20
C LEU A 329 -4.66 -2.23 17.03
N GLU A 330 -3.88 -3.28 17.28
CA GLU A 330 -2.59 -3.18 17.97
C GLU A 330 -1.66 -2.21 17.21
N PHE A 331 -1.53 -2.39 15.89
CA PHE A 331 -0.72 -1.51 15.06
C PHE A 331 -1.20 -0.06 15.12
N MET A 332 -2.51 0.17 14.99
CA MET A 332 -3.11 1.52 15.03
C MET A 332 -2.91 2.22 16.37
N ILE A 333 -3.23 1.54 17.47
CA ILE A 333 -3.17 2.11 18.83
C ILE A 333 -1.72 2.42 19.22
N ARG A 334 -0.80 1.48 18.98
CA ARG A 334 0.62 1.65 19.33
C ARG A 334 1.30 2.72 18.49
N SER A 335 0.91 2.85 17.21
CA SER A 335 1.42 3.93 16.35
C SER A 335 1.06 5.33 16.86
N CYS A 336 0.02 5.46 17.68
CA CYS A 336 -0.41 6.74 18.26
C CYS A 336 -0.10 6.83 19.78
N GLY A 337 0.81 5.99 20.29
CA GLY A 337 1.31 6.05 21.66
C GLY A 337 0.47 5.35 22.74
N GLY A 338 -0.58 4.61 22.35
CA GLY A 338 -1.43 3.89 23.30
C GLY A 338 -0.86 2.56 23.78
N GLN A 339 -1.23 2.16 25.00
CA GLN A 339 -0.93 0.83 25.52
C GLN A 339 -2.08 -0.11 25.18
N VAL A 340 -1.75 -1.32 24.70
CA VAL A 340 -2.74 -2.29 24.25
C VAL A 340 -2.46 -3.67 24.84
N SER A 341 -3.53 -4.33 25.26
CA SER A 341 -3.54 -5.74 25.62
C SER A 341 -4.70 -6.45 24.94
N TRP A 342 -4.66 -7.77 24.91
CA TRP A 342 -5.60 -8.62 24.19
C TRP A 342 -6.02 -9.82 25.03
N ASP A 343 -7.11 -10.44 24.62
CA ASP A 343 -7.54 -11.72 25.19
C ASP A 343 -6.48 -12.82 24.96
N PRO A 344 -6.12 -13.63 25.98
CA PRO A 344 -5.11 -14.69 25.86
C PRO A 344 -5.39 -15.72 24.75
N SER A 345 -6.64 -15.88 24.31
CA SER A 345 -6.99 -16.80 23.22
C SER A 345 -6.58 -16.29 21.84
N VAL A 346 -6.35 -14.99 21.68
CA VAL A 346 -5.95 -14.37 20.40
C VAL A 346 -4.43 -14.25 20.25
N GLY A 347 -3.68 -14.36 21.35
CA GLY A 347 -2.27 -14.70 21.26
C GLY A 347 -1.49 -14.58 22.55
N VAL A 348 -0.19 -14.79 22.41
CA VAL A 348 0.68 -15.14 23.54
C VAL A 348 1.08 -13.89 24.33
N ASN A 349 1.17 -14.03 25.66
CA ASN A 349 1.69 -13.02 26.60
C ASN A 349 1.04 -11.62 26.49
N PRO A 350 -0.25 -11.46 26.82
CA PRO A 350 -0.86 -10.15 26.93
C PRO A 350 -0.16 -9.29 28.01
N PRO A 351 0.16 -8.00 27.75
CA PRO A 351 0.85 -7.14 28.71
C PRO A 351 0.12 -6.95 30.05
N PHE A 352 -1.21 -6.96 30.03
CA PHE A 352 -2.07 -6.86 31.22
C PHE A 352 -3.38 -7.64 31.03
N ALA A 353 -3.96 -8.14 32.11
CA ALA A 353 -5.16 -8.99 32.06
C ALA A 353 -6.46 -8.17 31.90
N GLU A 354 -7.54 -8.83 31.43
CA GLU A 354 -8.88 -8.20 31.35
C GLU A 354 -9.37 -7.69 32.71
N SER A 355 -8.89 -8.23 33.83
CA SER A 355 -9.30 -7.80 35.17
C SER A 355 -8.66 -6.49 35.64
N ASP A 356 -7.74 -5.90 34.88
CA ASP A 356 -7.01 -4.70 35.30
C ASP A 356 -7.92 -3.45 35.34
N GLU A 357 -8.08 -2.83 36.50
CA GLU A 357 -8.93 -1.64 36.69
C GLU A 357 -8.40 -0.39 35.97
N THR A 358 -7.11 -0.38 35.60
CA THR A 358 -6.47 0.76 34.92
C THR A 358 -6.83 0.87 33.43
N ILE A 359 -7.56 -0.11 32.87
CA ILE A 359 -8.02 -0.10 31.48
C ILE A 359 -9.05 1.01 31.27
N ASN A 360 -8.81 1.89 30.30
CA ASN A 360 -9.74 2.99 29.97
C ASN A 360 -10.79 2.55 28.94
N TYR A 361 -10.34 1.84 27.89
CA TYR A 361 -11.16 1.47 26.74
C TYR A 361 -11.12 -0.04 26.50
N GLN A 362 -12.29 -0.63 26.30
CA GLN A 362 -12.44 -2.03 25.91
C GLN A 362 -13.11 -2.09 24.53
N ILE A 363 -12.37 -2.60 23.54
CA ILE A 363 -12.84 -2.68 22.16
C ILE A 363 -13.52 -4.04 21.95
N THR A 364 -14.79 -4.03 21.54
CA THR A 364 -15.59 -5.23 21.31
C THR A 364 -16.52 -5.05 20.12
N ASP A 365 -16.70 -6.12 19.35
CA ASP A 365 -17.59 -6.17 18.18
C ASP A 365 -18.87 -6.97 18.47
N ARG A 366 -19.15 -7.27 19.75
CA ARG A 366 -20.38 -7.96 20.16
C ARG A 366 -21.54 -6.98 20.27
N PRO A 367 -22.77 -7.38 19.92
CA PRO A 367 -23.95 -6.51 20.05
C PRO A 367 -24.31 -6.17 21.50
N SER A 368 -23.82 -6.94 22.48
CA SER A 368 -24.01 -6.66 23.90
C SER A 368 -22.87 -7.25 24.72
N VAL A 369 -22.53 -6.59 25.83
CA VAL A 369 -21.48 -7.02 26.76
C VAL A 369 -22.13 -7.41 28.08
N ARG A 370 -21.95 -8.66 28.52
CA ARG A 370 -22.70 -9.24 29.66
C ARG A 370 -22.17 -8.85 31.05
N ASN A 371 -20.93 -8.33 31.14
CA ASN A 371 -20.29 -7.90 32.40
C ASN A 371 -19.58 -6.55 32.19
N ARG A 372 -20.33 -5.45 32.13
CA ARG A 372 -19.73 -4.11 31.97
C ARG A 372 -19.09 -3.65 33.29
N VAL A 373 -17.83 -3.22 33.22
CA VAL A 373 -17.14 -2.55 34.32
C VAL A 373 -17.43 -1.05 34.21
N LEU A 374 -17.91 -0.44 35.29
CA LEU A 374 -18.36 0.96 35.31
C LEU A 374 -17.25 1.98 34.97
N SER A 375 -16.00 1.69 35.35
CA SER A 375 -14.85 2.56 35.05
C SER A 375 -14.40 2.51 33.58
N ARG A 376 -14.91 1.55 32.80
CA ARG A 376 -14.44 1.27 31.42
C ARG A 376 -15.43 1.74 30.38
N LYS A 377 -14.88 2.27 29.29
CA LYS A 377 -15.66 2.65 28.09
C LYS A 377 -15.60 1.51 27.08
N TYR A 378 -16.77 1.02 26.69
CA TYR A 378 -16.91 -0.03 25.69
C TYR A 378 -17.17 0.61 24.32
N VAL A 379 -16.34 0.31 23.33
CA VAL A 379 -16.44 0.89 21.99
C VAL A 379 -16.24 -0.16 20.90
N GLN A 380 -16.79 0.10 19.72
CA GLN A 380 -16.58 -0.73 18.52
C GLN A 380 -15.24 -0.39 17.83
N PRO A 381 -14.64 -1.32 17.04
CA PRO A 381 -13.35 -1.11 16.38
C PRO A 381 -13.26 0.14 15.48
N GLN A 382 -14.37 0.54 14.85
CA GLN A 382 -14.43 1.72 13.98
C GLN A 382 -14.00 3.00 14.69
N TRP A 383 -14.27 3.11 16.01
CA TRP A 383 -13.92 4.28 16.81
C TRP A 383 -12.43 4.61 16.75
N VAL A 384 -11.55 3.60 16.72
CA VAL A 384 -10.09 3.83 16.67
C VAL A 384 -9.68 4.47 15.34
N ALA A 385 -10.23 3.98 14.22
CA ALA A 385 -9.94 4.53 12.90
C ALA A 385 -10.46 5.97 12.79
N ASP A 386 -11.69 6.20 13.26
CA ASP A 386 -12.32 7.53 13.21
C ASP A 386 -11.58 8.53 14.11
N CYS A 387 -11.10 8.11 15.29
CA CYS A 387 -10.26 8.96 16.15
C CYS A 387 -8.93 9.34 15.49
N ILE A 388 -8.28 8.41 14.79
CA ILE A 388 -7.03 8.68 14.07
C ILE A 388 -7.28 9.65 12.92
N ASN A 389 -8.36 9.44 12.16
CA ASN A 389 -8.69 10.31 11.02
C ASN A 389 -9.12 11.71 11.46
N ALA A 390 -9.92 11.80 12.53
CA ALA A 390 -10.36 13.06 13.13
C ALA A 390 -9.27 13.73 13.99
N ARG A 391 -8.17 13.03 14.27
CA ARG A 391 -7.03 13.47 15.08
C ARG A 391 -7.40 13.88 16.52
N LYS A 392 -8.54 13.40 17.00
CA LYS A 392 -9.07 13.70 18.33
C LYS A 392 -9.79 12.49 18.89
N ILE A 393 -9.81 12.37 20.22
CA ILE A 393 -10.55 11.33 20.90
C ILE A 393 -12.05 11.64 20.79
N LEU A 394 -12.76 10.86 19.96
CA LEU A 394 -14.18 11.03 19.73
C LEU A 394 -15.01 10.55 20.93
N LYS A 395 -16.24 11.09 21.06
CA LYS A 395 -17.18 10.70 22.11
C LYS A 395 -17.48 9.18 22.02
N PRO A 396 -17.16 8.37 23.04
CA PRO A 396 -17.36 6.91 23.02
C PRO A 396 -18.83 6.48 22.87
N SER A 397 -19.77 7.32 23.32
CA SER A 397 -21.21 7.03 23.29
C SER A 397 -21.76 6.77 21.88
N LEU A 398 -21.17 7.38 20.85
CA LEU A 398 -21.57 7.18 19.45
C LEU A 398 -21.16 5.81 18.89
N TYR A 399 -20.26 5.12 19.58
CA TYR A 399 -19.64 3.87 19.11
C TYR A 399 -19.87 2.73 20.10
N GLU A 400 -20.90 2.82 20.94
CA GLU A 400 -21.19 1.76 21.90
C GLU A 400 -21.53 0.43 21.20
N PRO A 401 -21.23 -0.72 21.82
CA PRO A 401 -21.58 -2.02 21.27
C PRO A 401 -23.09 -2.15 21.08
N GLY A 402 -23.52 -2.42 19.85
CA GLY A 402 -24.94 -2.51 19.47
C GLY A 402 -25.59 -1.21 18.99
N ALA A 403 -24.89 -0.07 19.05
CA ALA A 403 -25.35 1.20 18.48
C ALA A 403 -25.15 1.25 16.95
N GLU A 404 -25.97 2.04 16.25
CA GLU A 404 -25.77 2.34 14.83
C GLU A 404 -24.58 3.31 14.68
N LEU A 405 -23.55 2.85 13.98
CA LEU A 405 -22.30 3.58 13.83
C LEU A 405 -22.42 4.77 12.86
N PRO A 406 -21.70 5.88 13.09
CA PRO A 406 -21.54 6.95 12.11
C PRO A 406 -20.96 6.42 10.79
N ALA A 407 -21.25 7.12 9.69
CA ALA A 407 -20.75 6.73 8.37
C ALA A 407 -19.21 6.78 8.32
N HIS A 408 -18.58 5.64 8.04
CA HIS A 408 -17.13 5.54 7.89
C HIS A 408 -16.71 6.07 6.51
N LEU A 409 -16.42 7.37 6.41
CA LEU A 409 -16.02 8.01 5.16
C LEU A 409 -14.51 7.84 4.90
N SER A 410 -14.14 7.66 3.63
CA SER A 410 -12.74 7.56 3.22
C SER A 410 -12.00 8.88 3.49
N PRO A 411 -10.96 8.89 4.34
CA PRO A 411 -10.22 10.10 4.66
C PRO A 411 -9.27 10.51 3.51
N PHE A 412 -9.25 9.75 2.42
CA PHE A 412 -8.36 9.95 1.28
C PHE A 412 -8.96 10.81 0.16
N VAL A 413 -10.27 11.08 0.24
CA VAL A 413 -10.98 11.93 -0.72
C VAL A 413 -11.33 13.25 -0.04
N GLU A 414 -10.75 14.35 -0.52
CA GLU A 414 -11.24 15.68 -0.17
C GLU A 414 -12.61 15.87 -0.84
N ALA A 415 -13.67 16.08 -0.04
CA ALA A 415 -15.01 16.32 -0.56
C ALA A 415 -14.99 17.49 -1.55
N ARG A 416 -15.41 17.25 -2.80
CA ARG A 416 -15.56 18.32 -3.78
C ARG A 416 -16.91 19.00 -3.56
N ALA A 417 -17.00 20.29 -3.90
CA ALA A 417 -18.27 21.00 -3.89
C ALA A 417 -19.29 20.28 -4.79
N GLY A 418 -20.29 19.62 -4.19
CA GLY A 418 -21.33 18.84 -4.86
C GLY A 418 -21.32 17.33 -4.56
N ASP A 419 -20.29 16.80 -3.89
CA ASP A 419 -20.32 15.42 -3.38
C ASP A 419 -21.25 15.35 -2.15
N TYR A 420 -22.09 14.31 -2.07
CA TYR A 420 -22.95 14.09 -0.91
C TYR A 420 -22.07 13.68 0.28
N VAL A 421 -21.72 14.64 1.13
CA VAL A 421 -21.17 14.39 2.46
C VAL A 421 -22.37 14.15 3.38
N PRO A 422 -22.59 12.94 3.91
CA PRO A 422 -23.61 12.73 4.92
C PRO A 422 -23.32 13.66 6.11
N LYS A 423 -24.21 14.63 6.37
CA LYS A 423 -24.04 15.63 7.45
C LYS A 423 -24.00 15.03 8.87
N ALA A 424 -24.25 13.73 9.03
CA ALA A 424 -24.30 13.06 10.33
C ALA A 424 -22.93 12.59 10.86
N GLY A 425 -21.86 13.37 10.63
CA GLY A 425 -20.48 12.97 10.93
C GLY A 425 -19.66 14.06 11.62
N ILE A 426 -19.88 14.20 12.93
CA ILE A 426 -18.98 14.82 13.94
C ILE A 426 -18.75 16.34 13.78
N GLU A 427 -19.46 17.08 14.66
CA GLU A 427 -19.43 18.52 14.96
C GLU A 427 -20.18 19.49 14.03
N SER A 428 -21.49 19.60 14.30
CA SER A 428 -22.23 20.86 14.26
C SER A 428 -23.38 20.79 15.27
N GLU A 429 -23.06 20.91 16.57
CA GLU A 429 -24.05 21.11 17.65
C GLU A 429 -23.66 22.33 18.49
N GLU A 430 -23.34 23.44 17.81
CA GLU A 430 -23.49 24.78 18.37
C GLU A 430 -23.95 25.69 17.22
N GLU A 431 -25.21 25.53 16.82
CA GLU A 431 -26.14 26.61 16.43
C GLU A 431 -27.39 26.03 15.74
N GLU A 432 -28.53 26.38 16.32
CA GLU A 432 -29.87 26.49 15.74
C GLU A 432 -30.76 25.23 15.67
N GLU A 433 -31.65 25.19 16.66
CA GLU A 433 -33.01 24.65 16.57
C GLU A 433 -33.78 25.27 15.38
N GLU A 434 -34.74 24.49 14.87
CA GLU A 434 -35.74 24.81 13.82
C GLU A 434 -35.34 24.57 12.36
N GLU A 435 -35.66 23.38 11.84
CA GLU A 435 -36.50 23.18 10.65
C GLU A 435 -36.80 21.67 10.48
N GLU A 436 -38.03 21.26 10.80
CA GLU A 436 -38.55 19.94 10.40
C GLU A 436 -38.86 19.95 8.89
N GLU A 437 -37.90 19.54 8.06
CA GLU A 437 -38.21 19.02 6.72
C GLU A 437 -38.25 17.48 6.76
N GLU A 438 -39.32 16.89 6.22
CA GLU A 438 -39.49 15.45 6.06
C GLU A 438 -38.29 14.81 5.32
N GLU A 439 -37.39 14.17 6.08
CA GLU A 439 -36.33 13.36 5.51
C GLU A 439 -36.91 12.14 4.77
N LYS A 440 -36.78 12.16 3.44
CA LYS A 440 -36.92 10.94 2.64
C LYS A 440 -35.82 9.96 3.04
N LYS A 441 -36.21 8.86 3.69
CA LYS A 441 -35.34 7.72 4.05
C LYS A 441 -34.31 7.42 2.94
N PRO A 442 -33.01 7.35 3.24
CA PRO A 442 -31.99 7.02 2.25
C PRO A 442 -32.23 5.60 1.72
N LYS A 443 -32.14 5.43 0.40
CA LYS A 443 -32.10 4.10 -0.21
C LYS A 443 -30.85 3.38 0.30
N LYS A 444 -31.02 2.22 0.96
CA LYS A 444 -29.91 1.30 1.25
C LYS A 444 -29.19 0.96 -0.06
N ARG A 445 -27.94 1.43 -0.19
CA ARG A 445 -27.03 1.05 -1.29
C ARG A 445 -26.62 -0.41 -1.11
N THR A 446 -26.41 -1.14 -2.20
CA THR A 446 -25.95 -2.53 -2.13
C THR A 446 -24.45 -2.57 -1.82
N ALA A 447 -23.97 -3.68 -1.23
CA ALA A 447 -22.55 -3.87 -0.95
C ALA A 447 -21.68 -3.73 -2.22
N ASP A 448 -22.18 -4.22 -3.36
CA ASP A 448 -21.49 -4.13 -4.65
C ASP A 448 -21.33 -2.69 -5.15
N GLU A 449 -22.34 -1.83 -4.94
CA GLU A 449 -22.26 -0.41 -5.31
C GLU A 449 -21.26 0.36 -4.44
N ILE A 450 -21.21 0.04 -3.15
CA ILE A 450 -20.25 0.61 -2.19
C ILE A 450 -18.83 0.16 -2.56
N GLU A 451 -18.64 -1.13 -2.84
CA GLU A 451 -17.33 -1.67 -3.23
C GLU A 451 -16.81 -1.02 -4.52
N GLU A 452 -17.67 -0.82 -5.53
CA GLU A 452 -17.27 -0.21 -6.80
C GLU A 452 -16.88 1.27 -6.64
N GLU A 453 -17.58 2.00 -5.76
CA GLU A 453 -17.28 3.40 -5.45
C GLU A 453 -15.98 3.52 -4.64
N GLU A 454 -15.85 2.79 -3.53
CA GLU A 454 -14.61 2.71 -2.73
C GLU A 454 -13.41 2.33 -3.60
N ALA A 455 -13.57 1.36 -4.51
CA ALA A 455 -12.52 0.94 -5.42
C ALA A 455 -12.08 2.04 -6.38
N LYS A 456 -13.03 2.83 -6.91
CA LYS A 456 -12.74 3.96 -7.82
C LYS A 456 -12.05 5.09 -7.06
N GLU A 457 -12.50 5.39 -5.86
CA GLU A 457 -11.92 6.41 -4.99
C GLU A 457 -10.49 6.03 -4.60
N MET A 458 -10.29 4.81 -4.10
CA MET A 458 -8.96 4.33 -3.70
C MET A 458 -8.00 4.19 -4.88
N ALA A 459 -8.47 3.72 -6.04
CA ALA A 459 -7.66 3.73 -7.26
C ALA A 459 -7.24 5.15 -7.66
N THR A 460 -8.05 6.17 -7.35
CA THR A 460 -7.73 7.57 -7.60
C THR A 460 -6.64 8.10 -6.66
N VAL A 461 -6.66 7.64 -5.41
CA VAL A 461 -5.67 7.98 -4.39
C VAL A 461 -4.33 7.30 -4.69
N MET A 462 -4.35 6.02 -5.09
CA MET A 462 -3.12 5.25 -5.41
C MET A 462 -2.44 5.67 -6.72
N MET A 463 -3.04 6.56 -7.52
CA MET A 463 -2.38 7.12 -8.69
C MET A 463 -1.28 8.12 -8.31
N THR A 464 -0.15 8.06 -9.02
CA THR A 464 0.90 9.08 -8.91
C THR A 464 0.35 10.49 -9.16
N ASN A 465 0.97 11.53 -8.58
CA ASN A 465 0.51 12.93 -8.74
C ASN A 465 0.32 13.36 -10.21
N LYS A 466 1.15 12.85 -11.14
CA LYS A 466 1.00 13.13 -12.58
C LYS A 466 -0.22 12.41 -13.19
N GLN A 467 -0.44 11.15 -12.81
CA GLN A 467 -1.60 10.37 -13.27
C GLN A 467 -2.90 10.92 -12.68
N ARG A 468 -2.92 11.31 -11.41
CA ARG A 468 -4.07 11.92 -10.74
C ARG A 468 -4.50 13.22 -11.43
N LYS A 469 -3.55 14.12 -11.78
CA LYS A 469 -3.83 15.35 -12.55
C LYS A 469 -4.42 15.05 -13.93
N LEU A 470 -3.88 14.06 -14.64
CA LEU A 470 -4.39 13.67 -15.96
C LEU A 470 -5.79 13.07 -15.86
N TYR A 471 -6.03 12.21 -14.87
CA TYR A 471 -7.31 11.60 -14.58
C TYR A 471 -8.38 12.64 -14.27
N ASN A 472 -8.09 13.60 -13.38
CA ASN A 472 -9.01 14.68 -13.04
C ASN A 472 -9.38 15.53 -14.27
N LYS A 473 -8.40 15.85 -15.13
CA LYS A 473 -8.65 16.59 -16.38
C LYS A 473 -9.52 15.80 -17.37
N MET A 474 -9.32 14.48 -17.43
CA MET A 474 -10.14 13.58 -18.24
C MET A 474 -11.58 13.53 -17.72
N GLN A 475 -11.77 13.38 -16.41
CA GLN A 475 -13.10 13.33 -15.79
C GLN A 475 -13.87 14.62 -16.00
N HIS A 476 -13.23 15.78 -15.82
CA HIS A 476 -13.84 17.08 -16.12
C HIS A 476 -14.30 17.18 -17.59
N GLY A 477 -13.49 16.68 -18.53
CA GLY A 477 -13.88 16.63 -19.94
C GLY A 477 -15.04 15.67 -20.24
N ILE A 478 -15.17 14.56 -19.48
CA ILE A 478 -16.30 13.64 -19.57
C ILE A 478 -17.56 14.31 -19.01
N GLN A 479 -17.45 14.98 -17.86
CA GLN A 479 -18.55 15.67 -17.19
C GLN A 479 -19.10 16.81 -18.04
N GLN A 480 -18.23 17.63 -18.65
CA GLN A 480 -18.64 18.66 -19.60
C GLN A 480 -19.40 18.09 -20.81
N LYS A 481 -18.93 16.97 -21.38
CA LYS A 481 -19.63 16.30 -22.48
C LYS A 481 -20.97 15.72 -22.03
N ALA A 482 -21.06 15.19 -20.81
CA ALA A 482 -22.29 14.66 -20.25
C ALA A 482 -23.32 15.78 -20.01
N GLU A 483 -22.91 16.93 -19.47
CA GLU A 483 -23.74 18.11 -19.31
C GLU A 483 -24.23 18.67 -20.65
N GLU A 484 -23.34 18.76 -21.65
CA GLU A 484 -23.69 19.23 -22.98
C GLU A 484 -24.69 18.28 -23.65
N ALA A 485 -24.50 16.97 -23.50
CA ALA A 485 -25.44 15.95 -23.95
C ALA A 485 -26.81 16.05 -23.24
N ALA A 486 -26.81 16.32 -21.92
CA ALA A 486 -28.04 16.53 -21.15
C ALA A 486 -28.79 17.78 -21.62
N LYS A 487 -28.11 18.92 -21.76
CA LYS A 487 -28.66 20.17 -22.32
C LYS A 487 -29.25 19.96 -23.72
N LEU A 488 -28.58 19.17 -24.55
CA LEU A 488 -29.04 18.86 -25.91
C LEU A 488 -30.28 17.95 -25.90
N LYS A 489 -30.36 17.02 -24.93
CA LYS A 489 -31.53 16.15 -24.71
C LYS A 489 -32.74 16.97 -24.23
N GLU A 490 -32.54 17.93 -23.34
CA GLU A 490 -33.59 18.86 -22.90
C GLU A 490 -34.07 19.75 -24.04
N LYS A 491 -33.16 20.37 -24.81
CA LYS A 491 -33.52 21.16 -26.01
C LYS A 491 -34.32 20.32 -27.01
N LYS A 492 -33.94 19.07 -27.25
CA LYS A 492 -34.71 18.13 -28.09
C LYS A 492 -36.10 17.85 -27.53
N LYS A 493 -36.24 17.68 -26.21
CA LYS A 493 -37.54 17.46 -25.55
C LYS A 493 -38.44 18.69 -25.65
N ALA A 494 -37.88 19.89 -25.45
CA ALA A 494 -38.59 21.16 -25.62
C ALA A 494 -39.07 21.38 -27.06
N LEU A 495 -38.21 21.13 -28.06
CA LEU A 495 -38.56 21.21 -29.48
C LEU A 495 -39.65 20.21 -29.88
N LYS A 496 -39.60 18.97 -29.36
CA LYS A 496 -40.68 17.98 -29.57
C LYS A 496 -42.00 18.44 -28.96
N LYS A 497 -41.97 19.06 -27.77
CA LYS A 497 -43.17 19.61 -27.12
C LYS A 497 -43.75 20.76 -27.95
N ALA A 498 -42.91 21.70 -28.39
CA ALA A 498 -43.32 22.82 -29.25
C ALA A 498 -43.94 22.36 -30.57
N LYS A 499 -43.33 21.39 -31.28
CA LYS A 499 -43.89 20.82 -32.51
C LYS A 499 -45.24 20.11 -32.31
N LYS A 500 -45.45 19.49 -31.14
CA LYS A 500 -46.72 18.85 -30.79
C LYS A 500 -47.81 19.86 -30.43
N THR A 501 -47.41 21.08 -30.04
CA THR A 501 -48.33 22.18 -29.72
C THR A 501 -48.70 22.99 -30.96
N SER A 502 -47.89 22.93 -32.03
CA SER A 502 -48.16 23.59 -33.32
C SER A 502 -48.84 22.70 -34.36
N SER A 503 -49.13 21.43 -34.04
CA SER A 503 -49.85 20.49 -34.92
C SER A 503 -51.23 20.09 -34.40
N ASN A 504 -51.68 20.72 -33.32
CA ASN A 504 -53.07 20.84 -32.90
C ASN A 504 -53.49 22.28 -33.12
#